data_AF-A0A9P0TN84-F1
#
_entry.id   AF-A0A9P0TN84-F1
#
_cell.length_a   1.000
_cell.length_b   1.000
_cell.length_c   1.000
_cell.angle_alpha   90.00
_cell.angle_beta   90.00
_cell.angle_gamma   90.00
#
_symmetry.space_group_name_H-M   'P 1'
#
loop_
_entity.id
_entity.type
_entity.pdbx_description
1 polymer ?
#
loop_
_entity_poly.entity_id
_entity_poly.type
_entity_poly.pdbx_seq_one_letter_code
_entity_poly.pdbx_strand_id
1 'polypeptide(L)'
;MTSVLRLFRDIASESYNDEGYASNTSLEQIDVEAIVCNIYRRFEHKAAIDPSLPKLIRKAHCNVLKDWLMHLPGNYSCLDASRPWLIYWILHSLWLLKKLPDAETLSKVVNFLKQCQHKDGGYGGGPMQHSHLGTTYAAVNALSIIGTDEAYDSIDRSSLQTFLWTLRDVDGSFALHNGGEQDIRGAYCAASVAKITNIYTEALFDKTAEWVISCQTYEGGFAGCPGMEAHGGYAFCGLACLALLDRTQLCDIDALLRWSVNRQMRLEGGFQGRTNKLVDGCYSFWQGGIFPIISAILAKDNKELIETVLFNQGALQEYIIVCCQSPEGGLIDKPGKPRDIYHTCYTLSGLSVAQHGTGTGESLVIGASETELNRVHPLHNIAPHMVYNAVHYFIRHPPPVKDDN
;
A
#
# COMPACT_ATOMS: atom_id res chain seq x y z
N MET A 1 -5.88 -15.56 22.29
CA MET A 1 -5.35 -16.84 21.77
C MET A 1 -3.87 -16.63 21.46
N THR A 2 -2.96 -17.39 22.09
CA THR A 2 -1.54 -17.36 21.70
C THR A 2 -1.43 -17.87 20.28
N SER A 3 -1.15 -16.99 19.33
CA SER A 3 -0.84 -17.42 17.98
C SER A 3 0.44 -18.24 18.04
N VAL A 4 0.30 -19.54 17.79
CA VAL A 4 1.42 -20.47 17.76
C VAL A 4 2.14 -20.25 16.44
N LEU A 5 3.43 -19.89 16.51
CA LEU A 5 4.29 -19.83 15.33
C LEU A 5 4.21 -21.15 14.57
N ARG A 6 4.19 -21.10 13.22
CA ARG A 6 4.23 -22.30 12.39
C ARG A 6 5.52 -23.08 12.70
N LEU A 7 5.40 -24.40 12.91
CA LEU A 7 6.57 -25.25 13.12
C LEU A 7 7.37 -25.36 11.82
N PHE A 8 8.69 -25.42 11.91
CA PHE A 8 9.54 -25.53 10.71
C PHE A 8 9.19 -26.76 9.87
N ARG A 9 8.87 -27.89 10.53
CA ARG A 9 8.47 -29.13 9.83
C ARG A 9 7.22 -28.94 8.98
N ASP A 10 6.27 -28.14 9.45
CA ASP A 10 5.00 -27.91 8.76
C ASP A 10 5.25 -26.97 7.58
N ILE A 11 6.04 -25.90 7.77
CA ILE A 11 6.49 -25.01 6.70
C ILE A 11 7.24 -25.78 5.61
N ALA A 12 8.18 -26.64 5.98
CA ALA A 12 8.99 -27.41 5.03
C ALA A 12 8.18 -28.47 4.26
N SER A 13 7.03 -28.91 4.79
CA SER A 13 6.13 -29.83 4.08
C SER A 13 5.34 -29.17 2.94
N GLU A 14 5.32 -27.83 2.91
CA GLU A 14 4.62 -27.02 1.91
C GLU A 14 5.53 -26.62 0.73
N SER A 15 6.73 -27.20 0.63
CA SER A 15 7.67 -26.91 -0.45
C SER A 15 7.08 -27.19 -1.83
N TYR A 16 7.41 -26.32 -2.78
CA TYR A 16 7.02 -26.44 -4.16
C TYR A 16 7.51 -27.76 -4.76
N ASN A 17 6.60 -28.41 -5.48
CA ASN A 17 6.87 -29.61 -6.24
C ASN A 17 6.70 -29.28 -7.72
N ASP A 18 7.78 -29.37 -8.49
CA ASP A 18 7.76 -29.15 -9.94
C ASP A 18 7.27 -30.37 -10.73
N GLU A 19 6.90 -31.44 -10.01
CA GLU A 19 6.37 -32.70 -10.55
C GLU A 19 7.32 -33.38 -11.56
N GLY A 20 8.63 -33.07 -11.48
CA GLY A 20 9.64 -33.55 -12.41
C GLY A 20 9.71 -32.76 -13.73
N TYR A 21 9.04 -31.61 -13.83
CA TYR A 21 9.02 -30.74 -15.02
C TYR A 21 9.61 -29.36 -14.72
N ALA A 22 10.95 -29.30 -14.69
CA ALA A 22 11.66 -28.05 -14.45
C ALA A 22 11.38 -26.99 -15.54
N SER A 23 11.19 -25.76 -15.09
CA SER A 23 11.05 -24.55 -15.90
C SER A 23 11.76 -23.39 -15.20
N ASN A 24 11.97 -22.26 -15.87
CA ASN A 24 12.55 -21.08 -15.22
C ASN A 24 11.73 -20.65 -13.98
N THR A 25 10.40 -20.74 -14.06
CA THR A 25 9.52 -20.45 -12.93
C THR A 25 9.75 -21.39 -11.75
N SER A 26 9.78 -22.70 -11.98
CA SER A 26 9.93 -23.66 -10.89
C SER A 26 11.33 -23.58 -10.26
N LEU A 27 12.36 -23.41 -11.08
CA LEU A 27 13.74 -23.25 -10.60
C LEU A 27 13.89 -22.01 -9.70
N GLU A 28 13.37 -20.85 -10.14
CA GLU A 28 13.42 -19.62 -9.32
C GLU A 28 12.61 -19.76 -8.01
N GLN A 29 11.45 -20.43 -8.05
CA GLN A 29 10.63 -20.67 -6.85
C GLN A 29 11.37 -21.58 -5.86
N ILE A 30 11.94 -22.69 -6.33
CA ILE A 30 12.73 -23.62 -5.50
C ILE A 30 13.93 -22.92 -4.87
N ASP A 31 14.62 -22.06 -5.61
CA ASP A 31 15.77 -21.30 -5.09
C ASP A 31 15.36 -20.34 -3.96
N VAL A 32 14.22 -19.63 -4.12
CA VAL A 32 13.69 -18.74 -3.08
C VAL A 32 13.26 -19.53 -1.85
N GLU A 33 12.54 -20.64 -2.04
CA GLU A 33 12.10 -21.50 -0.92
C GLU A 33 13.28 -22.08 -0.15
N ALA A 34 14.36 -22.49 -0.83
CA ALA A 34 15.55 -22.99 -0.16
C ALA A 34 16.17 -21.94 0.79
N ILE A 35 16.22 -20.67 0.37
CA ILE A 35 16.71 -19.56 1.19
C ILE A 35 15.76 -19.33 2.38
N VAL A 36 14.45 -19.25 2.14
CA VAL A 36 13.44 -18.98 3.16
C VAL A 36 13.37 -20.11 4.19
N CYS A 37 13.40 -21.38 3.77
CA CYS A 37 13.47 -22.55 4.66
C CYS A 37 14.67 -22.50 5.59
N ASN A 38 15.85 -22.14 5.06
CA ASN A 38 17.05 -22.04 5.90
C ASN A 38 16.91 -20.94 6.96
N ILE A 39 16.26 -19.82 6.62
CA ILE A 39 15.97 -18.75 7.58
C ILE A 39 14.98 -19.25 8.64
N TYR A 40 13.88 -19.89 8.27
CA TYR A 40 12.91 -20.42 9.24
C TYR A 40 13.50 -21.50 10.15
N ARG A 41 14.33 -22.40 9.62
CA ARG A 41 15.06 -23.40 10.43
C ARG A 41 15.93 -22.72 11.49
N ARG A 42 16.69 -21.71 11.10
CA ARG A 42 17.54 -20.94 12.03
C ARG A 42 16.70 -20.16 13.04
N PHE A 43 15.56 -19.64 12.61
CA PHE A 43 14.64 -18.91 13.46
C PHE A 43 14.03 -19.83 14.53
N GLU A 44 13.58 -21.03 14.18
CA GLU A 44 13.03 -22.01 15.14
C GLU A 44 14.03 -22.31 16.27
N HIS A 45 15.30 -22.57 15.93
CA HIS A 45 16.35 -22.77 16.94
C HIS A 45 16.56 -21.55 17.85
N LYS A 46 16.46 -20.33 17.31
CA LYS A 46 16.56 -19.10 18.11
C LYS A 46 15.34 -18.88 19.00
N ALA A 47 14.14 -19.11 18.48
CA ALA A 47 12.89 -18.95 19.20
C ALA A 47 12.74 -19.99 20.33
N ALA A 48 13.35 -21.17 20.19
CA ALA A 48 13.46 -22.16 21.27
C ALA A 48 14.32 -21.67 22.46
N ILE A 49 15.20 -20.69 22.24
CA ILE A 49 16.09 -20.12 23.27
C ILE A 49 15.55 -18.77 23.79
N ASP A 50 15.07 -17.90 22.90
CA ASP A 50 14.47 -16.60 23.24
C ASP A 50 12.95 -16.63 22.97
N PRO A 51 12.12 -16.82 24.01
CA PRO A 51 10.66 -16.89 23.87
C PRO A 51 10.02 -15.55 23.49
N SER A 52 10.79 -14.45 23.49
CA SER A 52 10.30 -13.15 23.06
C SER A 52 10.44 -12.89 21.56
N LEU A 53 10.95 -13.87 20.79
CA LEU A 53 10.95 -13.84 19.33
C LEU A 53 9.58 -14.27 18.75
N PRO A 54 9.20 -13.77 17.56
CA PRO A 54 9.92 -12.81 16.72
C PRO A 54 9.78 -11.36 17.22
N LYS A 55 10.71 -10.48 16.81
CA LYS A 55 10.74 -9.06 17.18
C LYS A 55 10.91 -8.16 15.98
N LEU A 56 10.17 -7.05 15.95
CA LEU A 56 10.42 -5.95 15.02
C LEU A 56 11.59 -5.08 15.52
N ILE A 57 12.62 -4.87 14.71
CA ILE A 57 13.79 -4.00 15.06
C ILE A 57 13.47 -2.51 14.87
N ARG A 58 12.35 -2.07 15.48
CA ARG A 58 11.73 -0.74 15.38
C ARG A 58 12.74 0.41 15.47
N LYS A 59 13.67 0.36 16.43
CA LYS A 59 14.67 1.43 16.61
C LYS A 59 15.56 1.61 15.38
N ALA A 60 16.02 0.51 14.77
CA ALA A 60 16.86 0.55 13.58
C ALA A 60 16.07 1.10 12.37
N HIS A 61 14.83 0.63 12.16
CA HIS A 61 13.97 1.15 11.09
C HIS A 61 13.70 2.66 11.26
N CYS A 62 13.37 3.11 12.47
CA CYS A 62 13.12 4.53 12.73
C CYS A 62 14.36 5.39 12.49
N ASN A 63 15.55 4.91 12.87
CA ASN A 63 16.79 5.66 12.68
C ASN A 63 17.08 5.88 11.20
N VAL A 64 17.02 4.82 10.38
CA VAL A 64 17.31 4.94 8.94
C VAL A 64 16.24 5.75 8.21
N LEU A 65 14.97 5.64 8.60
CA LEU A 65 13.88 6.44 8.02
C LEU A 65 14.04 7.93 8.31
N LYS A 66 14.44 8.30 9.53
CA LYS A 66 14.71 9.69 9.91
C LYS A 66 15.92 10.25 9.17
N ASP A 67 16.96 9.44 8.97
CA ASP A 67 18.11 9.83 8.16
C ASP A 67 17.69 10.06 6.70
N TRP A 68 16.98 9.11 6.08
CA TRP A 68 16.47 9.22 4.70
C TRP A 68 15.52 10.39 4.46
N LEU A 69 14.80 10.85 5.50
CA LEU A 69 13.96 12.04 5.37
C LEU A 69 14.79 13.30 5.11
N MET A 70 16.01 13.34 5.65
CA MET A 70 16.90 14.49 5.58
C MET A 70 17.97 14.34 4.50
N HIS A 71 18.52 13.13 4.34
CA HIS A 71 19.63 12.82 3.45
C HIS A 71 19.42 11.48 2.76
N LEU A 72 19.46 11.48 1.42
CA LEU A 72 19.37 10.27 0.62
C LEU A 72 20.75 9.91 0.06
N PRO A 73 21.12 8.61 0.05
CA PRO A 73 22.33 8.18 -0.66
C PRO A 73 22.16 8.34 -2.18
N GLY A 74 23.28 8.54 -2.89
CA GLY A 74 23.27 8.90 -4.32
C GLY A 74 22.59 7.88 -5.25
N ASN A 75 22.43 6.64 -4.82
CA ASN A 75 21.68 5.61 -5.56
C ASN A 75 20.16 5.87 -5.62
N TYR A 76 19.64 6.84 -4.86
CA TYR A 76 18.25 7.32 -4.97
C TYR A 76 18.05 8.36 -6.09
N SER A 77 19.09 8.71 -6.85
CA SER A 77 18.95 9.57 -8.03
C SER A 77 17.97 9.02 -9.07
N CYS A 78 17.76 7.70 -9.13
CA CYS A 78 16.72 7.09 -9.97
C CYS A 78 15.29 7.45 -9.53
N LEU A 79 15.10 7.98 -8.32
CA LEU A 79 13.83 8.41 -7.74
C LEU A 79 13.74 9.94 -7.59
N ASP A 80 14.57 10.71 -8.30
CA ASP A 80 14.51 12.18 -8.28
C ASP A 80 13.17 12.72 -8.82
N ALA A 81 12.51 11.96 -9.71
CA ALA A 81 11.15 12.23 -10.17
C ALA A 81 10.06 11.58 -9.28
N SER A 82 10.39 11.20 -8.04
CA SER A 82 9.48 10.52 -7.12
C SER A 82 9.70 10.96 -5.66
N ARG A 83 10.15 12.18 -5.44
CA ARG A 83 10.44 12.68 -4.09
C ARG A 83 9.20 12.79 -3.18
N PRO A 84 8.00 13.16 -3.67
CA PRO A 84 6.78 13.03 -2.88
C PRO A 84 6.48 11.59 -2.44
N TRP A 85 6.81 10.58 -3.27
CA TRP A 85 6.70 9.18 -2.88
C TRP A 85 7.64 8.83 -1.73
N LEU A 86 8.90 9.27 -1.79
CA LEU A 86 9.87 9.07 -0.71
C LEU A 86 9.34 9.67 0.61
N ILE A 87 8.78 10.88 0.56
CA ILE A 87 8.20 11.53 1.74
C ILE A 87 7.02 10.73 2.29
N TYR A 88 6.06 10.36 1.43
CA TYR A 88 4.91 9.57 1.85
C TYR A 88 5.35 8.25 2.49
N TRP A 89 6.21 7.49 1.82
CA TRP A 89 6.70 6.20 2.31
C TRP A 89 7.43 6.34 3.64
N ILE A 90 8.26 7.37 3.81
CA ILE A 90 8.98 7.61 5.08
C ILE A 90 8.03 8.01 6.19
N LEU A 91 7.19 9.03 5.97
CA LEU A 91 6.28 9.54 7.00
C LEU A 91 5.25 8.49 7.42
N HIS A 92 4.72 7.74 6.45
CA HIS A 92 3.79 6.65 6.74
C HIS A 92 4.47 5.54 7.56
N SER A 93 5.69 5.14 7.18
CA SER A 93 6.46 4.15 7.95
C SER A 93 6.74 4.64 9.38
N LEU A 94 7.15 5.90 9.56
CA LEU A 94 7.39 6.48 10.89
C LEU A 94 6.10 6.58 11.71
N TRP A 95 4.97 6.87 11.06
CA TRP A 95 3.67 6.86 11.70
C TRP A 95 3.28 5.45 12.16
N LEU A 96 3.37 4.43 11.30
CA LEU A 96 3.16 3.03 11.66
C LEU A 96 4.03 2.61 12.85
N LEU A 97 5.27 3.10 12.88
CA LEU A 97 6.24 2.81 13.93
C LEU A 97 6.04 3.63 15.22
N LYS A 98 5.03 4.51 15.29
CA LYS A 98 4.73 5.41 16.44
C LYS A 98 5.87 6.41 16.72
N LYS A 99 6.52 6.92 15.66
CA LYS A 99 7.75 7.74 15.72
C LYS A 99 7.81 8.86 14.68
N LEU A 100 6.69 9.53 14.40
CA LEU A 100 6.67 10.73 13.55
C LEU A 100 7.71 11.78 14.01
N PRO A 101 8.28 12.56 13.07
CA PRO A 101 9.14 13.71 13.39
C PRO A 101 8.44 14.81 14.21
N ASP A 102 9.23 15.74 14.74
CA ASP A 102 8.72 16.95 15.39
C ASP A 102 8.04 17.93 14.41
N ALA A 103 7.27 18.87 14.95
CA ALA A 103 6.50 19.83 14.17
C ALA A 103 7.36 20.72 13.25
N GLU A 104 8.58 21.07 13.66
CA GLU A 104 9.49 21.86 12.84
C GLU A 104 9.91 21.09 11.58
N THR A 105 10.28 19.82 11.75
CA THR A 105 10.63 18.93 10.64
C THR A 105 9.43 18.71 9.71
N LEU A 106 8.23 18.50 10.27
CA LEU A 106 7.03 18.34 9.46
C LEU A 106 6.68 19.61 8.67
N SER A 107 6.83 20.80 9.24
CA SER A 107 6.65 22.07 8.52
C SER A 107 7.66 22.23 7.37
N LYS A 108 8.92 21.78 7.54
CA LYS A 108 9.90 21.74 6.43
C LYS A 108 9.44 20.82 5.30
N VAL A 109 8.82 19.68 5.62
CA VAL A 109 8.23 18.77 4.61
C VAL A 109 7.07 19.45 3.88
N VAL A 110 6.17 20.14 4.58
CA VAL A 110 5.09 20.92 3.96
C VAL A 110 5.67 21.93 2.96
N ASN A 111 6.68 22.69 3.38
CA ASN A 111 7.32 23.71 2.54
C ASN A 111 8.05 23.12 1.33
N PHE A 112 8.60 21.91 1.44
CA PHE A 112 9.15 21.20 0.29
C PHE A 112 8.06 20.72 -0.68
N LEU A 113 6.95 20.15 -0.17
CA LEU A 113 5.85 19.70 -1.02
C LEU A 113 5.16 20.87 -1.73
N LYS A 114 5.05 22.05 -1.09
CA LYS A 114 4.61 23.30 -1.75
C LYS A 114 5.44 23.61 -3.00
N GLN A 115 6.76 23.42 -2.94
CA GLN A 115 7.64 23.65 -4.10
C GLN A 115 7.47 22.59 -5.21
N CYS A 116 6.95 21.40 -4.87
CA CYS A 116 6.63 20.36 -5.84
C CYS A 116 5.24 20.53 -6.47
N GLN A 117 4.39 21.41 -5.92
CA GLN A 117 3.08 21.70 -6.50
C GLN A 117 3.25 22.53 -7.77
N HIS A 118 2.60 22.09 -8.85
CA HIS A 118 2.64 22.80 -10.12
C HIS A 118 1.58 23.90 -10.17
N LYS A 119 1.87 25.01 -10.86
CA LYS A 119 0.94 26.14 -11.02
C LYS A 119 -0.39 25.78 -11.70
N ASP A 120 -0.37 24.75 -12.53
CA ASP A 120 -1.55 24.26 -13.27
C ASP A 120 -2.27 23.11 -12.52
N GLY A 121 -1.89 22.85 -11.27
CA GLY A 121 -2.50 21.85 -10.40
C GLY A 121 -1.73 20.54 -10.32
N GLY A 122 -1.92 19.81 -9.22
CA GLY A 122 -1.20 18.57 -8.91
C GLY A 122 0.23 18.80 -8.40
N TYR A 123 0.94 17.70 -8.14
CA TYR A 123 2.33 17.70 -7.67
C TYR A 123 3.22 16.93 -8.64
N GLY A 124 4.37 17.50 -8.97
CA GLY A 124 5.42 16.81 -9.72
C GLY A 124 6.34 15.96 -8.83
N GLY A 125 7.26 15.24 -9.47
CA GLY A 125 8.23 14.38 -8.78
C GLY A 125 9.29 15.11 -7.95
N GLY A 126 9.41 16.43 -8.15
CA GLY A 126 10.27 17.34 -7.44
C GLY A 126 9.98 18.78 -7.86
N PRO A 127 10.65 19.79 -7.28
CA PRO A 127 10.43 21.18 -7.66
C PRO A 127 10.63 21.41 -9.15
N MET A 128 9.73 22.20 -9.75
CA MET A 128 9.70 22.54 -11.18
C MET A 128 9.39 21.39 -12.15
N GLN A 129 9.15 20.17 -11.67
CA GLN A 129 8.73 19.06 -12.54
C GLN A 129 7.23 19.13 -12.85
N HIS A 130 6.83 18.54 -13.98
CA HIS A 130 5.42 18.43 -14.35
C HIS A 130 4.64 17.59 -13.34
N SER A 131 3.37 17.95 -13.15
CA SER A 131 2.46 17.19 -12.30
C SER A 131 2.22 15.79 -12.81
N HIS A 132 2.12 14.86 -11.86
CA HIS A 132 1.83 13.46 -12.11
C HIS A 132 0.91 12.94 -11.00
N LEU A 133 -0.10 12.14 -11.33
CA LEU A 133 -1.11 11.64 -10.40
C LEU A 133 -0.51 10.80 -9.28
N GLY A 134 0.46 9.94 -9.57
CA GLY A 134 1.19 9.18 -8.56
C GLY A 134 1.88 10.05 -7.50
N THR A 135 2.61 11.09 -7.91
CA THR A 135 3.27 12.03 -6.97
C THR A 135 2.27 12.95 -6.29
N THR A 136 1.15 13.25 -6.95
CA THR A 136 0.00 13.96 -6.35
C THR A 136 -0.66 13.14 -5.24
N TYR A 137 -0.91 11.85 -5.47
CA TYR A 137 -1.37 10.91 -4.45
C TYR A 137 -0.43 10.88 -3.24
N ALA A 138 0.87 10.73 -3.50
CA ALA A 138 1.86 10.69 -2.44
C ALA A 138 1.91 12.00 -1.63
N ALA A 139 1.89 13.16 -2.30
CA ALA A 139 1.89 14.47 -1.65
C ALA A 139 0.65 14.68 -0.78
N VAL A 140 -0.56 14.40 -1.30
CA VAL A 140 -1.82 14.55 -0.55
C VAL A 140 -1.85 13.62 0.67
N ASN A 141 -1.39 12.37 0.53
CA ASN A 141 -1.31 11.45 1.65
C ASN A 141 -0.26 11.90 2.69
N ALA A 142 0.91 12.39 2.26
CA ALA A 142 1.93 12.93 3.16
C ALA A 142 1.41 14.13 3.96
N LEU A 143 0.74 15.08 3.29
CA LEU A 143 0.12 16.24 3.94
C LEU A 143 -1.01 15.82 4.90
N SER A 144 -1.78 14.78 4.55
CA SER A 144 -2.79 14.20 5.43
C SER A 144 -2.20 13.50 6.66
N ILE A 145 -1.03 12.88 6.53
CA ILE A 145 -0.29 12.32 7.67
C ILE A 145 0.22 13.43 8.61
N ILE A 146 0.67 14.55 8.05
CA ILE A 146 1.11 15.72 8.83
C ILE A 146 -0.08 16.33 9.58
N GLY A 147 -1.21 16.50 8.89
CA GLY A 147 -2.51 16.76 9.51
C GLY A 147 -2.65 18.11 10.22
N THR A 148 -1.79 19.08 9.90
CA THR A 148 -1.89 20.46 10.38
C THR A 148 -2.65 21.34 9.39
N ASP A 149 -3.22 22.44 9.85
CA ASP A 149 -3.85 23.44 8.98
C ASP A 149 -2.86 23.93 7.90
N GLU A 150 -1.59 24.16 8.26
CA GLU A 150 -0.52 24.51 7.30
C GLU A 150 -0.38 23.47 6.17
N ALA A 151 -0.49 22.18 6.49
CA ALA A 151 -0.38 21.11 5.51
C ALA A 151 -1.62 21.07 4.61
N TYR A 152 -2.82 21.23 5.16
CA TYR A 152 -4.06 21.23 4.39
C TYR A 152 -4.19 22.46 3.50
N ASP A 153 -3.92 23.65 4.04
CA ASP A 153 -3.91 24.92 3.31
C ASP A 153 -2.89 24.97 2.18
N SER A 154 -1.86 24.11 2.23
CA SER A 154 -0.87 24.02 1.16
C SER A 154 -1.38 23.41 -0.14
N ILE A 155 -2.56 22.78 -0.15
CA ILE A 155 -3.14 22.12 -1.32
C ILE A 155 -4.01 23.13 -2.09
N ASP A 156 -3.57 23.57 -3.26
CA ASP A 156 -4.44 24.33 -4.18
C ASP A 156 -5.47 23.40 -4.82
N ARG A 157 -6.65 23.35 -4.21
CA ARG A 157 -7.76 22.49 -4.61
C ARG A 157 -8.38 22.89 -5.93
N SER A 158 -8.40 24.18 -6.25
CA SER A 158 -9.00 24.65 -7.50
C SER A 158 -8.14 24.24 -8.69
N SER A 159 -6.81 24.43 -8.62
CA SER A 159 -5.93 23.95 -9.68
C SER A 159 -5.82 22.43 -9.69
N LEU A 160 -5.83 21.75 -8.54
CA LEU A 160 -5.89 20.29 -8.47
C LEU A 160 -7.11 19.74 -9.22
N GLN A 161 -8.30 20.32 -9.03
CA GLN A 161 -9.49 19.89 -9.75
C GLN A 161 -9.35 20.09 -11.26
N THR A 162 -8.81 21.23 -11.71
CA THR A 162 -8.50 21.47 -13.12
C THR A 162 -7.55 20.41 -13.68
N PHE A 163 -6.48 20.10 -12.96
CA PHE A 163 -5.52 19.05 -13.35
C PHE A 163 -6.19 17.68 -13.49
N LEU A 164 -7.07 17.29 -12.57
CA LEU A 164 -7.80 16.02 -12.72
C LEU A 164 -8.65 15.98 -13.99
N TRP A 165 -9.30 17.10 -14.35
CA TRP A 165 -10.06 17.20 -15.59
C TRP A 165 -9.21 17.09 -16.85
N THR A 166 -7.95 17.56 -16.85
CA THR A 166 -7.08 17.44 -18.03
C THR A 166 -6.61 16.01 -18.27
N LEU A 167 -6.68 15.15 -17.25
CA LEU A 167 -6.20 13.76 -17.31
C LEU A 167 -7.29 12.75 -17.62
N ARG A 168 -8.56 13.12 -17.39
CA ARG A 168 -9.71 12.27 -17.62
C ARG A 168 -9.97 12.12 -19.12
N ASP A 169 -10.12 10.89 -19.59
CA ASP A 169 -10.50 10.58 -20.97
C ASP A 169 -12.02 10.29 -21.12
N VAL A 170 -12.50 10.19 -22.36
CA VAL A 170 -13.93 9.99 -22.70
C VAL A 170 -14.48 8.63 -22.29
N ASP A 171 -13.61 7.64 -22.11
CA ASP A 171 -13.94 6.29 -21.67
C ASP A 171 -14.01 6.16 -20.14
N GLY A 172 -13.63 7.20 -19.39
CA GLY A 172 -13.61 7.22 -17.93
C GLY A 172 -12.25 6.88 -17.31
N SER A 173 -11.24 6.54 -18.12
CA SER A 173 -9.86 6.36 -17.67
C SER A 173 -9.20 7.70 -17.29
N PHE A 174 -8.07 7.61 -16.59
CA PHE A 174 -7.24 8.75 -16.25
C PHE A 174 -5.79 8.47 -16.66
N ALA A 175 -5.19 9.38 -17.43
CA ALA A 175 -3.76 9.37 -17.67
C ALA A 175 -3.01 9.76 -16.39
N LEU A 176 -1.80 9.24 -16.19
CA LEU A 176 -1.01 9.60 -15.01
C LEU A 176 -0.43 11.01 -15.06
N HIS A 177 -0.23 11.57 -16.25
CA HIS A 177 0.08 12.98 -16.47
C HIS A 177 -0.36 13.36 -17.89
N ASN A 178 -0.28 14.66 -18.24
CA ASN A 178 -0.64 15.11 -19.58
C ASN A 178 0.26 14.41 -20.63
N GLY A 179 -0.35 13.68 -21.56
CA GLY A 179 0.35 12.86 -22.56
C GLY A 179 1.03 11.59 -22.03
N GLY A 180 0.77 11.21 -20.77
CA GLY A 180 1.33 10.03 -20.11
C GLY A 180 0.52 8.76 -20.36
N GLU A 181 0.95 7.68 -19.72
CA GLU A 181 0.26 6.39 -19.78
C GLU A 181 -1.08 6.41 -19.05
N GLN A 182 -1.99 5.55 -19.50
CA GLN A 182 -3.29 5.32 -18.89
C GLN A 182 -3.36 3.89 -18.36
N ASP A 183 -3.46 3.76 -17.04
CA ASP A 183 -3.75 2.50 -16.38
C ASP A 183 -4.50 2.75 -15.06
N ILE A 184 -4.93 1.67 -14.40
CA ILE A 184 -5.80 1.70 -13.22
C ILE A 184 -5.22 2.49 -12.04
N ARG A 185 -3.91 2.75 -12.02
CA ARG A 185 -3.28 3.63 -11.02
C ARG A 185 -3.82 5.05 -11.15
N GLY A 186 -4.04 5.53 -12.38
CA GLY A 186 -4.60 6.85 -12.64
C GLY A 186 -5.97 7.02 -11.99
N ALA A 187 -6.88 6.07 -12.23
CA ALA A 187 -8.23 6.08 -11.64
C ALA A 187 -8.21 6.06 -10.11
N TYR A 188 -7.40 5.18 -9.50
CA TYR A 188 -7.26 5.14 -8.04
C TYR A 188 -6.64 6.41 -7.46
N CYS A 189 -5.55 6.92 -8.04
CA CYS A 189 -4.89 8.13 -7.55
C CYS A 189 -5.84 9.33 -7.63
N ALA A 190 -6.52 9.52 -8.76
CA ALA A 190 -7.50 10.59 -8.95
C ALA A 190 -8.66 10.49 -7.94
N ALA A 191 -9.27 9.31 -7.79
CA ALA A 191 -10.36 9.10 -6.83
C ALA A 191 -9.92 9.34 -5.39
N SER A 192 -8.75 8.83 -5.00
CA SER A 192 -8.20 8.98 -3.65
C SER A 192 -8.00 10.45 -3.30
N VAL A 193 -7.31 11.21 -4.15
CA VAL A 193 -7.04 12.63 -3.85
C VAL A 193 -8.31 13.47 -3.92
N ALA A 194 -9.21 13.20 -4.87
CA ALA A 194 -10.47 13.92 -4.99
C ALA A 194 -11.39 13.72 -3.78
N LYS A 195 -11.43 12.50 -3.22
CA LYS A 195 -12.21 12.18 -2.03
C LYS A 195 -11.61 12.81 -0.77
N ILE A 196 -10.30 12.67 -0.55
CA ILE A 196 -9.63 13.27 0.62
C ILE A 196 -9.80 14.79 0.60
N THR A 197 -9.56 15.43 -0.55
CA THR A 197 -9.57 16.89 -0.68
C THR A 197 -10.96 17.47 -0.97
N ASN A 198 -12.02 16.66 -0.92
CA ASN A 198 -13.40 17.09 -1.14
C ASN A 198 -13.58 17.91 -2.45
N ILE A 199 -13.04 17.42 -3.57
CA ILE A 199 -13.21 18.00 -4.92
C ILE A 199 -13.83 17.00 -5.91
N TYR A 200 -14.28 15.85 -5.40
CA TYR A 200 -15.00 14.84 -6.15
C TYR A 200 -16.31 15.41 -6.73
N THR A 201 -16.60 15.09 -7.99
CA THR A 201 -17.91 15.31 -8.62
C THR A 201 -18.28 14.08 -9.44
N GLU A 202 -19.58 13.81 -9.61
CA GLU A 202 -20.04 12.70 -10.44
C GLU A 202 -19.56 12.85 -11.89
N ALA A 203 -19.57 14.08 -12.42
CA ALA A 203 -19.12 14.35 -13.78
C ALA A 203 -17.63 14.04 -14.00
N LEU A 204 -16.76 14.33 -13.01
CA LEU A 204 -15.33 14.04 -13.11
C LEU A 204 -15.05 12.54 -13.17
N PHE A 205 -15.89 11.71 -12.56
CA PHE A 205 -15.71 10.25 -12.52
C PHE A 205 -16.75 9.48 -13.34
N ASP A 206 -17.46 10.18 -14.24
CA ASP A 206 -18.38 9.53 -15.17
C ASP A 206 -17.63 8.44 -15.96
N LYS A 207 -18.23 7.26 -16.08
CA LYS A 207 -17.69 6.03 -16.68
C LYS A 207 -16.44 5.42 -16.03
N THR A 208 -15.85 6.04 -15.02
CA THR A 208 -14.62 5.52 -14.41
C THR A 208 -14.82 4.15 -13.78
N ALA A 209 -15.98 3.89 -13.18
CA ALA A 209 -16.27 2.58 -12.59
C ALA A 209 -16.40 1.49 -13.66
N GLU A 210 -17.03 1.80 -14.79
CA GLU A 210 -17.19 0.95 -15.97
C GLU A 210 -15.84 0.64 -16.63
N TRP A 211 -14.95 1.63 -16.71
CA TRP A 211 -13.60 1.42 -17.20
C TRP A 211 -12.78 0.57 -16.22
N VAL A 212 -12.82 0.86 -14.91
CA VAL A 212 -12.11 0.09 -13.88
C VAL A 212 -12.56 -1.37 -13.86
N ILE A 213 -13.86 -1.65 -13.94
CA ILE A 213 -14.35 -3.05 -13.95
C ILE A 213 -13.95 -3.80 -15.23
N SER A 214 -13.79 -3.10 -16.36
CA SER A 214 -13.28 -3.74 -17.59
C SER A 214 -11.82 -4.24 -17.47
N CYS A 215 -11.10 -3.83 -16.41
CA CYS A 215 -9.78 -4.35 -16.07
C CYS A 215 -9.83 -5.63 -15.21
N GLN A 216 -10.99 -6.06 -14.70
CA GLN A 216 -11.10 -7.36 -14.04
C GLN A 216 -10.94 -8.49 -15.06
N THR A 217 -10.07 -9.44 -14.75
CA THR A 217 -9.61 -10.47 -15.69
C THR A 217 -10.32 -11.80 -15.46
N TYR A 218 -10.14 -12.74 -16.39
CA TYR A 218 -10.58 -14.14 -16.22
C TYR A 218 -9.97 -14.81 -14.97
N GLU A 219 -8.83 -14.33 -14.48
CA GLU A 219 -8.20 -14.88 -13.28
C GLU A 219 -8.97 -14.50 -12.02
N GLY A 220 -9.75 -13.43 -12.05
CA GLY A 220 -10.52 -12.84 -10.95
C GLY A 220 -9.94 -11.54 -10.39
N GLY A 221 -8.62 -11.34 -10.51
CA GLY A 221 -7.95 -10.08 -10.14
C GLY A 221 -8.05 -9.00 -11.24
N PHE A 222 -7.52 -7.80 -10.96
CA PHE A 222 -7.48 -6.70 -11.94
C PHE A 222 -6.10 -6.56 -12.59
N ALA A 223 -6.11 -6.16 -13.85
CA ALA A 223 -4.94 -5.76 -14.60
C ALA A 223 -4.79 -4.23 -14.68
N GLY A 224 -3.68 -3.75 -15.26
CA GLY A 224 -3.43 -2.32 -15.42
C GLY A 224 -4.39 -1.68 -16.42
N CYS A 225 -4.70 -2.39 -17.49
CA CYS A 225 -5.69 -2.01 -18.50
C CYS A 225 -6.42 -3.28 -19.00
N PRO A 226 -7.55 -3.14 -19.72
CA PRO A 226 -8.35 -4.28 -20.16
C PRO A 226 -7.54 -5.27 -21.01
N GLY A 227 -7.70 -6.57 -20.72
CA GLY A 227 -7.06 -7.66 -21.45
C GLY A 227 -5.65 -8.05 -20.98
N MET A 228 -5.09 -7.37 -19.98
CA MET A 228 -3.78 -7.72 -19.39
C MET A 228 -3.91 -8.71 -18.22
N GLU A 229 -2.76 -9.18 -17.69
CA GLU A 229 -2.68 -10.13 -16.57
C GLU A 229 -3.09 -9.51 -15.22
N ALA A 230 -3.75 -10.29 -14.36
CA ALA A 230 -4.11 -9.84 -13.02
C ALA A 230 -2.88 -9.60 -12.14
N HIS A 231 -2.84 -8.48 -11.42
CA HIS A 231 -1.69 -8.07 -10.62
C HIS A 231 -2.09 -7.42 -9.29
N GLY A 232 -1.43 -7.76 -8.19
CA GLY A 232 -1.81 -7.33 -6.83
C GLY A 232 -1.95 -5.82 -6.68
N GLY A 233 -0.95 -5.06 -7.16
CA GLY A 233 -1.02 -3.59 -7.14
C GLY A 233 -2.23 -3.03 -7.91
N TYR A 234 -2.54 -3.59 -9.08
CA TYR A 234 -3.67 -3.16 -9.89
C TYR A 234 -5.01 -3.63 -9.31
N ALA A 235 -5.06 -4.83 -8.72
CA ALA A 235 -6.21 -5.35 -7.98
C ALA A 235 -6.57 -4.46 -6.78
N PHE A 236 -5.58 -4.01 -6.01
CA PHE A 236 -5.80 -3.03 -4.96
C PHE A 236 -6.34 -1.71 -5.51
N CYS A 237 -5.68 -1.13 -6.53
CA CYS A 237 -6.13 0.13 -7.14
C CYS A 237 -7.56 0.02 -7.67
N GLY A 238 -7.90 -1.07 -8.36
CA GLY A 238 -9.24 -1.32 -8.90
C GLY A 238 -10.31 -1.42 -7.82
N LEU A 239 -10.13 -2.33 -6.86
CA LEU A 239 -11.12 -2.52 -5.79
C LEU A 239 -11.27 -1.27 -4.91
N ALA A 240 -10.15 -0.63 -4.53
CA ALA A 240 -10.19 0.58 -3.74
C ALA A 240 -10.83 1.75 -4.49
N CYS A 241 -10.58 1.88 -5.80
CA CYS A 241 -11.26 2.87 -6.64
C CYS A 241 -12.78 2.63 -6.67
N LEU A 242 -13.23 1.39 -6.94
CA LEU A 242 -14.66 1.05 -6.93
C LEU A 242 -15.30 1.34 -5.56
N ALA A 243 -14.61 1.05 -4.46
CA ALA A 243 -15.08 1.38 -3.11
C ALA A 243 -15.20 2.89 -2.88
N LEU A 244 -14.23 3.68 -3.34
CA LEU A 244 -14.29 5.14 -3.24
C LEU A 244 -15.43 5.73 -4.10
N LEU A 245 -15.74 5.10 -5.22
CA LEU A 245 -16.84 5.50 -6.12
C LEU A 245 -18.22 4.98 -5.69
N ASP A 246 -18.32 4.16 -4.64
CA ASP A 246 -19.55 3.44 -4.24
C ASP A 246 -20.13 2.58 -5.39
N ARG A 247 -19.23 1.88 -6.11
CA ARG A 247 -19.53 1.03 -7.28
C ARG A 247 -19.00 -0.40 -7.13
N THR A 248 -18.78 -0.89 -5.91
CA THR A 248 -18.23 -2.24 -5.65
C THR A 248 -19.12 -3.37 -6.15
N GLN A 249 -20.44 -3.14 -6.28
CA GLN A 249 -21.41 -4.08 -6.82
C GLN A 249 -21.16 -4.47 -8.30
N LEU A 250 -20.30 -3.73 -9.01
CA LEU A 250 -19.87 -4.10 -10.36
C LEU A 250 -18.81 -5.22 -10.37
N CYS A 251 -18.07 -5.37 -9.26
CA CYS A 251 -16.99 -6.31 -9.13
C CYS A 251 -17.51 -7.74 -8.91
N ASP A 252 -16.96 -8.71 -9.63
CA ASP A 252 -17.08 -10.11 -9.25
C ASP A 252 -16.20 -10.36 -8.01
N ILE A 253 -16.78 -10.17 -6.83
CA ILE A 253 -16.08 -10.29 -5.54
C ILE A 253 -15.68 -11.73 -5.25
N ASP A 254 -16.45 -12.72 -5.69
CA ASP A 254 -16.13 -14.13 -5.47
C ASP A 254 -14.91 -14.54 -6.29
N ALA A 255 -14.85 -14.14 -7.56
CA ALA A 255 -13.67 -14.37 -8.40
C ALA A 255 -12.44 -13.62 -7.87
N LEU A 256 -12.60 -12.38 -7.41
CA LEU A 256 -11.53 -11.60 -6.82
C LEU A 256 -11.01 -12.24 -5.53
N LEU A 257 -11.90 -12.66 -4.62
CA LEU A 257 -11.55 -13.33 -3.38
C LEU A 257 -10.78 -14.62 -3.68
N ARG A 258 -11.32 -15.47 -4.58
CA ARG A 258 -10.65 -16.71 -5.01
C ARG A 258 -9.26 -16.41 -5.56
N TRP A 259 -9.11 -15.39 -6.40
CA TRP A 259 -7.82 -15.00 -6.94
C TRP A 259 -6.87 -14.56 -5.83
N SER A 260 -7.29 -13.64 -4.96
CA SER A 260 -6.47 -13.04 -3.90
C SER A 260 -5.99 -14.06 -2.87
N VAL A 261 -6.82 -15.00 -2.42
CA VAL A 261 -6.38 -16.04 -1.45
C VAL A 261 -5.29 -16.94 -2.03
N ASN A 262 -5.32 -17.19 -3.35
CA ASN A 262 -4.32 -17.99 -4.05
C ASN A 262 -3.01 -17.21 -4.33
N ARG A 263 -2.89 -15.97 -3.84
CA ARG A 263 -1.66 -15.17 -3.90
C ARG A 263 -0.81 -15.27 -2.63
N GLN A 264 -1.33 -15.82 -1.54
CA GLN A 264 -0.52 -16.08 -0.35
C GLN A 264 0.30 -17.35 -0.55
N MET A 265 1.61 -17.24 -0.37
CA MET A 265 2.54 -18.34 -0.59
C MET A 265 2.49 -19.32 0.58
N ARG A 266 2.34 -20.61 0.29
CA ARG A 266 2.12 -21.67 1.29
C ARG A 266 3.31 -21.83 2.23
N LEU A 267 4.53 -21.85 1.68
CA LEU A 267 5.75 -22.00 2.45
C LEU A 267 6.18 -20.67 3.07
N GLU A 268 6.40 -19.64 2.25
CA GLU A 268 6.98 -18.39 2.68
C GLU A 268 6.07 -17.64 3.66
N GLY A 269 4.75 -17.67 3.41
CA GLY A 269 3.72 -16.95 4.19
C GLY A 269 3.43 -15.53 3.69
N GLY A 270 4.34 -14.96 2.89
CA GLY A 270 4.15 -13.70 2.16
C GLY A 270 3.21 -13.83 0.96
N PHE A 271 3.17 -12.79 0.12
CA PHE A 271 2.32 -12.77 -1.08
C PHE A 271 3.14 -12.64 -2.36
N GLN A 272 2.67 -13.27 -3.44
CA GLN A 272 3.11 -12.99 -4.82
C GLN A 272 2.20 -11.97 -5.49
N GLY A 273 2.76 -11.17 -6.40
CA GLY A 273 1.99 -10.16 -7.13
C GLY A 273 1.05 -10.74 -8.19
N ARG A 274 1.43 -11.85 -8.80
CA ARG A 274 0.75 -12.51 -9.92
C ARG A 274 0.98 -14.00 -9.87
N THR A 275 0.12 -14.78 -10.49
CA THR A 275 0.22 -16.25 -10.57
C THR A 275 1.61 -16.67 -11.09
N ASN A 276 2.22 -17.72 -10.50
CA ASN A 276 3.54 -18.24 -10.88
C ASN A 276 4.72 -17.22 -10.84
N LYS A 277 4.63 -16.21 -9.97
CA LYS A 277 5.74 -15.29 -9.64
C LYS A 277 6.13 -15.45 -8.17
N LEU A 278 7.34 -15.01 -7.86
CA LEU A 278 7.94 -15.13 -6.54
C LEU A 278 7.20 -14.27 -5.49
N VAL A 279 7.36 -14.66 -4.23
CA VAL A 279 7.00 -13.84 -3.07
C VAL A 279 7.71 -12.48 -3.09
N ASP A 280 7.06 -11.44 -2.58
CA ASP A 280 7.66 -10.12 -2.37
C ASP A 280 6.96 -9.37 -1.22
N GLY A 281 7.76 -8.78 -0.34
CA GLY A 281 7.34 -8.05 0.85
C GLY A 281 6.36 -6.91 0.57
N CYS A 282 6.44 -6.21 -0.56
CA CYS A 282 5.52 -5.12 -0.86
C CYS A 282 4.07 -5.60 -1.08
N TYR A 283 3.88 -6.84 -1.58
CA TYR A 283 2.55 -7.42 -1.73
C TYR A 283 1.89 -7.77 -0.41
N SER A 284 2.62 -7.72 0.72
CA SER A 284 2.02 -7.74 2.05
C SER A 284 0.93 -6.68 2.19
N PHE A 285 1.10 -5.51 1.56
CA PHE A 285 0.04 -4.50 1.48
C PHE A 285 -0.79 -4.62 0.20
N TRP A 286 -0.17 -4.71 -0.98
CA TRP A 286 -0.95 -4.67 -2.23
C TRP A 286 -1.92 -5.85 -2.40
N GLN A 287 -1.59 -7.04 -1.87
CA GLN A 287 -2.54 -8.15 -1.79
C GLN A 287 -3.28 -8.13 -0.45
N GLY A 288 -2.56 -8.00 0.66
CA GLY A 288 -3.16 -8.06 2.00
C GLY A 288 -4.25 -7.01 2.24
N GLY A 289 -4.06 -5.78 1.72
CA GLY A 289 -4.98 -4.65 1.86
C GLY A 289 -6.29 -4.79 1.10
N ILE A 290 -6.40 -5.76 0.18
CA ILE A 290 -7.65 -6.06 -0.55
C ILE A 290 -8.65 -6.73 0.40
N PHE A 291 -8.19 -7.61 1.29
CA PHE A 291 -9.08 -8.44 2.11
C PHE A 291 -9.94 -7.66 3.11
N PRO A 292 -9.46 -6.61 3.80
CA PRO A 292 -10.36 -5.77 4.60
C PRO A 292 -11.45 -5.10 3.77
N ILE A 293 -11.18 -4.74 2.51
CA ILE A 293 -12.18 -4.15 1.60
C ILE A 293 -13.21 -5.21 1.20
N ILE A 294 -12.76 -6.41 0.80
CA ILE A 294 -13.66 -7.54 0.50
C ILE A 294 -14.53 -7.87 1.72
N SER A 295 -13.93 -7.93 2.91
CA SER A 295 -14.65 -8.23 4.14
C SER A 295 -15.73 -7.19 4.44
N ALA A 296 -15.47 -5.90 4.20
CA ALA A 296 -16.46 -4.85 4.36
C ALA A 296 -17.62 -4.97 3.35
N ILE A 297 -17.34 -5.38 2.11
CA ILE A 297 -18.35 -5.61 1.07
C ILE A 297 -19.22 -6.81 1.47
N LEU A 298 -18.62 -7.96 1.77
CA LEU A 298 -19.33 -9.17 2.19
C LEU A 298 -20.13 -8.95 3.47
N ALA A 299 -19.60 -8.18 4.42
CA ALA A 299 -20.32 -7.85 5.65
C ALA A 299 -21.57 -7.00 5.38
N LYS A 300 -21.50 -6.06 4.44
CA LYS A 300 -22.64 -5.24 4.01
C LYS A 300 -23.70 -6.10 3.29
N ASP A 301 -23.27 -6.98 2.39
CA ASP A 301 -24.18 -7.80 1.57
C ASP A 301 -24.86 -8.89 2.41
N ASN A 302 -24.13 -9.55 3.30
CA ASN A 302 -24.65 -10.62 4.17
C ASN A 302 -25.27 -10.10 5.47
N LYS A 303 -25.12 -8.80 5.76
CA LYS A 303 -25.53 -8.17 7.04
C LYS A 303 -24.93 -8.87 8.27
N GLU A 304 -23.69 -9.35 8.14
CA GLU A 304 -22.96 -10.08 9.17
C GLU A 304 -21.57 -9.48 9.37
N LEU A 305 -21.14 -9.34 10.61
CA LEU A 305 -19.81 -8.82 10.91
C LEU A 305 -18.73 -9.88 10.61
N ILE A 306 -17.77 -9.53 9.77
CA ILE A 306 -16.58 -10.35 9.53
C ILE A 306 -15.44 -9.81 10.40
N GLU A 307 -15.11 -10.50 11.48
CA GLU A 307 -14.06 -10.10 12.43
C GLU A 307 -12.66 -10.56 12.01
N THR A 308 -12.59 -11.68 11.28
CA THR A 308 -11.33 -12.27 10.83
C THR A 308 -11.11 -12.03 9.35
N VAL A 309 -9.87 -11.71 8.98
CA VAL A 309 -9.52 -11.50 7.58
C VAL A 309 -9.33 -12.84 6.86
N LEU A 310 -9.60 -12.88 5.56
CA LEU A 310 -9.65 -14.12 4.78
C LEU A 310 -8.28 -14.56 4.23
N PHE A 311 -7.21 -14.34 4.99
CA PHE A 311 -5.87 -14.85 4.70
C PHE A 311 -5.15 -15.26 6.00
N ASN A 312 -4.06 -16.02 5.91
CA ASN A 312 -3.30 -16.44 7.09
C ASN A 312 -2.48 -15.27 7.66
N GLN A 313 -3.06 -14.57 8.63
CA GLN A 313 -2.44 -13.43 9.32
C GLN A 313 -1.10 -13.81 9.98
N GLY A 314 -1.04 -14.95 10.67
CA GLY A 314 0.17 -15.39 11.37
C GLY A 314 1.33 -15.64 10.42
N ALA A 315 1.09 -16.35 9.31
CA ALA A 315 2.08 -16.62 8.29
C ALA A 315 2.63 -15.35 7.63
N LEU A 316 1.78 -14.35 7.37
CA LEU A 316 2.24 -13.07 6.82
C LEU A 316 3.12 -12.31 7.80
N GLN A 317 2.73 -12.24 9.08
CA GLN A 317 3.54 -11.59 10.12
C GLN A 317 4.90 -12.28 10.29
N GLU A 318 4.93 -13.62 10.29
CA GLU A 318 6.16 -14.39 10.32
C GLU A 318 7.07 -14.06 9.14
N TYR A 319 6.55 -14.08 7.91
CA TYR A 319 7.34 -13.75 6.72
C TYR A 319 7.97 -12.36 6.82
N ILE A 320 7.18 -11.36 7.24
CA ILE A 320 7.64 -9.98 7.35
C ILE A 320 8.74 -9.86 8.41
N ILE A 321 8.50 -10.37 9.63
CA ILE A 321 9.40 -10.14 10.75
C ILE A 321 10.64 -11.04 10.64
N VAL A 322 10.51 -12.26 10.13
CA VAL A 322 11.61 -13.22 10.07
C VAL A 322 12.43 -13.08 8.78
N CYS A 323 11.81 -12.77 7.64
CA CYS A 323 12.50 -12.79 6.34
C CYS A 323 12.74 -11.39 5.74
N CYS A 324 11.97 -10.36 6.11
CA CYS A 324 11.96 -9.08 5.39
C CYS A 324 12.63 -7.91 6.10
N GLN A 325 13.28 -8.13 7.24
CA GLN A 325 13.99 -7.07 7.98
C GLN A 325 15.47 -6.99 7.57
N SER A 326 15.97 -5.79 7.26
CA SER A 326 17.41 -5.55 7.15
C SER A 326 18.00 -5.24 8.54
N PRO A 327 19.10 -5.88 8.96
CA PRO A 327 19.66 -5.71 10.31
C PRO A 327 19.98 -4.26 10.71
N GLU A 328 20.35 -3.40 9.76
CA GLU A 328 20.66 -1.99 10.03
C GLU A 328 19.43 -1.06 9.90
N GLY A 329 18.22 -1.61 9.78
CA GLY A 329 16.97 -0.86 9.58
C GLY A 329 16.46 -0.90 8.15
N GLY A 330 15.21 -0.50 7.92
CA GLY A 330 14.49 -0.73 6.66
C GLY A 330 14.02 -2.18 6.45
N LEU A 331 13.09 -2.36 5.51
CA LEU A 331 12.61 -3.66 5.06
C LEU A 331 12.92 -3.87 3.58
N ILE A 332 12.81 -5.12 3.12
CA ILE A 332 13.22 -5.60 1.80
C ILE A 332 12.07 -6.31 1.08
N ASP A 333 12.24 -6.55 -0.22
CA ASP A 333 11.42 -7.46 -1.03
C ASP A 333 11.43 -8.89 -0.44
N LYS A 334 12.61 -9.52 -0.47
CA LYS A 334 12.85 -10.89 0.01
C LYS A 334 14.31 -11.04 0.45
N PRO A 335 14.67 -12.09 1.20
CA PRO A 335 16.07 -12.33 1.57
C PRO A 335 17.04 -12.26 0.38
N GLY A 336 18.16 -11.55 0.58
CA GLY A 336 19.17 -11.32 -0.46
C GLY A 336 18.93 -10.08 -1.33
N LYS A 337 17.77 -9.40 -1.21
CA LYS A 337 17.52 -8.11 -1.85
C LYS A 337 17.95 -6.93 -0.96
N PRO A 338 18.35 -5.79 -1.56
CA PRO A 338 18.69 -4.60 -0.79
C PRO A 338 17.43 -4.01 -0.12
N ARG A 339 17.65 -3.24 0.95
CA ARG A 339 16.60 -2.43 1.57
C ARG A 339 16.33 -1.17 0.77
N ASP A 340 15.08 -0.74 0.81
CA ASP A 340 14.66 0.54 0.27
C ASP A 340 13.44 1.11 1.02
N ILE A 341 13.16 2.38 0.74
CA ILE A 341 12.07 3.13 1.36
C ILE A 341 10.69 2.57 0.96
N TYR A 342 10.55 2.08 -0.27
CA TYR A 342 9.29 1.54 -0.80
C TYR A 342 8.87 0.28 -0.05
N HIS A 343 9.74 -0.73 0.02
CA HIS A 343 9.49 -1.97 0.75
C HIS A 343 9.36 -1.71 2.25
N THR A 344 10.12 -0.76 2.81
CA THR A 344 9.93 -0.35 4.21
C THR A 344 8.48 0.08 4.47
N CYS A 345 7.91 0.91 3.60
CA CYS A 345 6.53 1.38 3.72
C CYS A 345 5.50 0.25 3.55
N TYR A 346 5.54 -0.47 2.43
CA TYR A 346 4.47 -1.41 2.10
C TYR A 346 4.55 -2.71 2.91
N THR A 347 5.75 -3.15 3.29
CA THR A 347 5.90 -4.32 4.17
C THR A 347 5.41 -3.98 5.59
N LEU A 348 5.67 -2.77 6.13
CA LEU A 348 5.07 -2.33 7.40
C LEU A 348 3.56 -2.14 7.30
N SER A 349 3.06 -1.61 6.18
CA SER A 349 1.63 -1.45 5.95
C SER A 349 0.93 -2.81 5.93
N GLY A 350 1.53 -3.81 5.28
CA GLY A 350 1.04 -5.18 5.27
C GLY A 350 1.09 -5.85 6.65
N LEU A 351 2.14 -5.59 7.44
CA LEU A 351 2.22 -6.04 8.84
C LEU A 351 1.08 -5.44 9.67
N SER A 352 0.76 -4.16 9.49
CA SER A 352 -0.40 -3.53 10.12
C SER A 352 -1.70 -4.21 9.71
N VAL A 353 -1.92 -4.45 8.42
CA VAL A 353 -3.12 -5.19 7.95
C VAL A 353 -3.19 -6.59 8.57
N ALA A 354 -2.08 -7.32 8.63
CA ALA A 354 -2.02 -8.65 9.23
C ALA A 354 -2.27 -8.65 10.74
N GLN A 355 -1.95 -7.56 11.45
CA GLN A 355 -2.21 -7.42 12.88
C GLN A 355 -3.66 -7.05 13.17
N HIS A 356 -4.21 -6.12 12.39
CA HIS A 356 -5.50 -5.51 12.68
C HIS A 356 -6.67 -6.16 11.92
N GLY A 357 -6.41 -7.00 10.91
CA GLY A 357 -7.43 -7.71 10.14
C GLY A 357 -8.44 -6.76 9.49
N THR A 358 -9.74 -7.02 9.71
CA THR A 358 -10.83 -6.11 9.29
C THR A 358 -10.94 -4.87 10.20
N GLY A 359 -10.30 -4.96 11.38
CA GLY A 359 -10.22 -3.95 12.42
C GLY A 359 -11.54 -3.72 13.17
N THR A 360 -12.37 -4.75 13.21
CA THR A 360 -13.55 -4.85 14.09
C THR A 360 -13.29 -5.79 15.28
N GLY A 361 -12.29 -6.68 15.20
CA GLY A 361 -11.85 -7.56 16.28
C GLY A 361 -10.57 -7.11 17.00
N GLU A 362 -10.10 -7.93 17.93
CA GLU A 362 -8.81 -7.72 18.61
C GLU A 362 -7.62 -7.90 17.66
N SER A 363 -6.55 -7.13 17.90
CA SER A 363 -5.29 -7.28 17.16
C SER A 363 -4.69 -8.67 17.36
N LEU A 364 -4.35 -9.36 16.27
CA LEU A 364 -3.51 -10.56 16.31
C LEU A 364 -2.05 -10.14 16.17
N VAL A 365 -1.28 -10.16 17.26
CA VAL A 365 0.15 -9.78 17.22
C VAL A 365 1.01 -11.02 17.42
N ILE A 366 1.87 -11.34 16.44
CA ILE A 366 2.88 -12.39 16.57
C ILE A 366 4.13 -11.86 17.30
N GLY A 367 4.59 -12.60 18.30
CA GLY A 367 5.78 -12.27 19.08
C GLY A 367 5.50 -11.25 20.20
N ALA A 368 6.50 -10.43 20.51
CA ALA A 368 6.39 -9.46 21.60
C ALA A 368 5.39 -8.33 21.27
N SER A 369 4.69 -7.80 22.27
CA SER A 369 3.66 -6.75 22.08
C SER A 369 4.22 -5.46 21.48
N GLU A 370 5.51 -5.20 21.65
CA GLU A 370 6.23 -4.08 21.03
C GLU A 370 6.31 -4.17 19.50
N THR A 371 5.91 -5.30 18.91
CA THR A 371 5.79 -5.52 17.46
C THR A 371 4.54 -4.84 16.88
N GLU A 372 3.55 -4.50 17.71
CA GLU A 372 2.30 -3.91 17.24
C GLU A 372 2.52 -2.55 16.56
N LEU A 373 1.99 -2.41 15.35
CA LEU A 373 1.99 -1.18 14.55
C LEU A 373 0.68 -0.42 14.71
N ASN A 374 0.67 0.86 14.33
CA ASN A 374 -0.60 1.57 14.17
C ASN A 374 -1.43 0.99 13.01
N ARG A 375 -2.76 1.10 13.08
CA ARG A 375 -3.71 0.57 12.08
C ARG A 375 -3.85 1.45 10.84
N VAL A 376 -3.77 0.87 9.64
CA VAL A 376 -4.01 1.59 8.38
C VAL A 376 -5.48 1.61 7.95
N HIS A 377 -5.87 2.65 7.21
CA HIS A 377 -7.12 2.73 6.46
C HIS A 377 -6.98 1.93 5.16
N PRO A 378 -7.88 0.96 4.89
CA PRO A 378 -7.69 0.03 3.79
C PRO A 378 -7.77 0.68 2.40
N LEU A 379 -8.50 1.80 2.24
CA LEU A 379 -8.61 2.48 0.94
C LEU A 379 -7.52 3.51 0.63
N HIS A 380 -6.79 4.01 1.64
CA HIS A 380 -5.87 5.16 1.44
C HIS A 380 -4.45 4.89 1.95
N ASN A 381 -4.25 3.78 2.67
CA ASN A 381 -2.98 3.43 3.31
C ASN A 381 -2.34 4.58 4.11
N ILE A 382 -3.16 5.25 4.92
CA ILE A 382 -2.78 6.18 6.00
C ILE A 382 -3.70 5.92 7.19
N ALA A 383 -3.56 6.60 8.32
CA ALA A 383 -4.41 6.35 9.48
C ALA A 383 -5.90 6.67 9.19
N PRO A 384 -6.86 5.86 9.69
CA PRO A 384 -8.29 6.16 9.53
C PRO A 384 -8.69 7.55 10.02
N HIS A 385 -8.15 7.97 11.19
CA HIS A 385 -8.43 9.30 11.74
C HIS A 385 -7.77 10.44 10.93
N MET A 386 -6.66 10.19 10.24
CA MET A 386 -6.02 11.19 9.37
C MET A 386 -6.84 11.44 8.11
N VAL A 387 -7.41 10.38 7.51
CA VAL A 387 -8.39 10.52 6.41
C VAL A 387 -9.58 11.34 6.88
N TYR A 388 -10.17 10.95 8.02
CA TYR A 388 -11.32 11.65 8.59
C TYR A 388 -11.04 13.14 8.85
N ASN A 389 -9.91 13.45 9.49
CA ASN A 389 -9.53 14.83 9.80
C ASN A 389 -9.34 15.68 8.54
N ALA A 390 -8.67 15.15 7.52
CA ALA A 390 -8.46 15.84 6.25
C ALA A 390 -9.80 16.13 5.55
N VAL A 391 -10.66 15.11 5.40
CA VAL A 391 -11.99 15.27 4.78
C VAL A 391 -12.82 16.31 5.52
N HIS A 392 -12.87 16.25 6.85
CA HIS A 392 -13.61 17.23 7.66
C HIS A 392 -13.06 18.65 7.54
N TYR A 393 -11.75 18.80 7.43
CA TYR A 393 -11.12 20.09 7.20
C TYR A 393 -11.58 20.68 5.86
N PHE A 394 -11.50 19.93 4.76
CA PHE A 394 -11.86 20.42 3.42
C PHE A 394 -13.36 20.58 3.19
N ILE A 395 -14.22 19.92 3.97
CA ILE A 395 -15.66 20.20 4.00
C ILE A 395 -15.95 21.57 4.62
N ARG A 396 -15.23 21.94 5.69
CA ARG A 396 -15.42 23.23 6.38
C ARG A 396 -14.81 24.42 5.63
N HIS A 397 -13.87 24.15 4.73
CA HIS A 397 -13.16 25.14 3.92
C HIS A 397 -13.38 24.83 2.44
N PRO A 398 -14.56 25.13 1.85
CA PRO A 398 -14.81 24.88 0.43
C PRO A 398 -13.81 25.66 -0.46
N PRO A 399 -13.52 25.19 -1.69
CA PRO A 399 -12.60 25.89 -2.56
C PRO A 399 -13.18 27.28 -2.87
N PRO A 400 -12.35 28.33 -3.01
CA PRO A 400 -12.83 29.62 -3.44
C PRO A 400 -13.51 29.46 -4.80
N VAL A 401 -14.76 29.93 -4.92
CA VAL A 401 -15.44 30.06 -6.21
C VAL A 401 -14.61 31.06 -7.01
N LYS A 402 -13.94 30.58 -8.07
CA LYS A 402 -13.37 31.51 -9.05
C LYS A 402 -14.56 32.07 -9.81
N ASP A 403 -14.95 33.30 -9.48
CA ASP A 403 -15.85 34.06 -10.35
C ASP A 403 -15.15 34.19 -11.70
N ASP A 404 -15.70 33.53 -12.72
CA ASP A 404 -15.36 33.76 -14.12
C ASP A 404 -15.86 35.18 -14.48
N ASN A 405 -15.04 36.19 -14.23
CA ASN A 405 -15.22 37.55 -14.74
C ASN A 405 -14.58 37.70 -16.12
#